data_AF-A0A1L9SI39-F1
#
_entry.id   AF-A0A1L9SI39-F1
#
_cell.length_a   1.000
_cell.length_b   1.000
_cell.length_c   1.000
_cell.angle_alpha   90.00
_cell.angle_beta   90.00
_cell.angle_gamma   90.00
#
_symmetry.space_group_name_H-M   'P 1'
#
loop_
_entity.id
_entity.type
_entity.pdbx_description
1 polymer ?
#
loop_
_entity_poly.entity_id
_entity_poly.type
_entity_poly.pdbx_seq_one_letter_code
_entity_poly.pdbx_strand_id
1 'polypeptide(L)'
;MRYLLFASLPTAQAAANGTITGYINISKWGETGMAIRARSRKECLVNLSVALQAVSVLDSAEYNGAAGALSLLPTAGALLGSPTREMWLVFQLMPIAGLLSMFLSLGGNLTPSHVGDYTDIFQQRRFPRNTEDGTPDDTSDSVRFARQVKKRAEDDTGGGSYARVWIGIFLQVCLIATLLIAMYYCQRGAVITWWCHAWGWMYFWYFLVTATSIMDNIFAAPFSQNYTMRVCKAPSNLHLSDTASRVIPRTSNRDSKSYPSALDRLEAGINTHNRVMISPDSPSTMSRTCFYAVISVQGVSRLRALMQTVARAATVTVYAFGTALFASATLLPISVALMVLSLVLGVGILGRVVAMWIAAEMNAQNAPICHAVVASRDAAAEYIQRIMEEEGLMVEMEGHLIVNGVCLLRRNRWMSWSRYIGLLARPFDLVSFAKS
;
A
#
# COMPACT_ATOMS: atom_id res chain seq x y z
N MET A 1 -42.28 -17.76 -30.39
CA MET A 1 -41.78 -17.59 -28.99
C MET A 1 -40.88 -16.36 -28.76
N ARG A 2 -40.15 -15.81 -29.77
CA ARG A 2 -39.22 -14.67 -29.57
C ARG A 2 -39.87 -13.30 -29.25
N TYR A 3 -41.13 -13.07 -29.62
CA TYR A 3 -41.82 -11.79 -29.37
C TYR A 3 -42.54 -11.71 -28.01
N LEU A 4 -42.82 -12.84 -27.36
CA LEU A 4 -43.56 -12.87 -26.08
C LEU A 4 -42.72 -12.37 -24.89
N LEU A 5 -41.39 -12.54 -24.92
CA LEU A 5 -40.50 -12.00 -23.88
C LEU A 5 -40.43 -10.47 -23.89
N PHE A 6 -40.71 -9.83 -25.02
CA PHE A 6 -40.66 -8.37 -25.15
C PHE A 6 -41.90 -7.66 -24.62
N ALA A 7 -43.07 -8.31 -24.64
CA ALA A 7 -44.31 -7.73 -24.14
C ALA A 7 -44.33 -7.60 -22.60
N SER A 8 -43.56 -8.41 -21.87
CA SER A 8 -43.50 -8.39 -20.41
C SER A 8 -42.45 -7.41 -19.84
N LEU A 9 -41.53 -6.91 -20.66
CA LEU A 9 -40.47 -6.00 -20.24
C LEU A 9 -40.98 -4.64 -19.73
N PRO A 10 -41.93 -3.95 -20.40
CA PRO A 10 -42.46 -2.66 -19.96
C PRO A 10 -43.14 -2.74 -18.58
N THR A 11 -43.96 -3.78 -18.37
CA THR A 11 -44.66 -4.01 -17.09
C THR A 11 -43.70 -4.37 -15.97
N ALA A 12 -42.62 -5.08 -16.27
CA ALA A 12 -41.59 -5.42 -15.29
C ALA A 12 -40.75 -4.21 -14.89
N GLN A 13 -40.45 -3.30 -15.82
CA GLN A 13 -39.72 -2.06 -15.54
C GLN A 13 -40.52 -1.10 -14.66
N ALA A 14 -41.80 -0.86 -14.98
CA ALA A 14 -42.67 -0.01 -14.17
C ALA A 14 -42.81 -0.53 -12.72
N ALA A 15 -42.87 -1.85 -12.55
CA ALA A 15 -42.89 -2.48 -11.23
C ALA A 15 -41.53 -2.49 -10.51
N ALA A 16 -40.41 -2.42 -11.24
CA ALA A 16 -39.05 -2.46 -10.68
C ALA A 16 -38.59 -1.10 -10.15
N ASN A 17 -38.99 0.00 -10.83
CA ASN A 17 -38.61 1.37 -10.45
C ASN A 17 -39.36 1.92 -9.23
N GLY A 18 -40.40 1.22 -8.74
CA GLY A 18 -41.12 1.65 -7.54
C GLY A 18 -41.90 2.95 -7.72
N THR A 19 -42.12 3.46 -8.93
CA THR A 19 -42.81 4.73 -9.19
C THR A 19 -44.25 4.75 -8.69
N ILE A 20 -44.87 3.58 -8.53
CA ILE A 20 -46.25 3.43 -8.02
C ILE A 20 -46.27 3.08 -6.53
N THR A 21 -45.22 2.43 -6.00
CA THR A 21 -45.21 1.85 -4.64
C THR A 21 -44.23 2.53 -3.67
N GLY A 22 -43.29 3.34 -4.17
CA GLY A 22 -42.18 3.92 -3.42
C GLY A 22 -41.04 2.94 -3.11
N TYR A 23 -41.14 1.66 -3.51
CA TYR A 23 -40.14 0.63 -3.18
C TYR A 23 -39.43 0.11 -4.43
N ILE A 24 -38.10 0.14 -4.41
CA ILE A 24 -37.27 -0.37 -5.51
C ILE A 24 -36.96 -1.83 -5.28
N ASN A 25 -37.37 -2.66 -6.25
CA ASN A 25 -37.05 -4.08 -6.23
C ASN A 25 -35.70 -4.31 -6.95
N ILE A 26 -34.61 -4.27 -6.18
CA ILE A 26 -33.23 -4.43 -6.68
C ILE A 26 -33.06 -5.73 -7.49
N SER A 27 -33.74 -6.83 -7.10
CA SER A 27 -33.67 -8.11 -7.83
C SER A 27 -34.25 -7.97 -9.23
N LYS A 28 -35.50 -7.47 -9.35
CA LYS A 28 -36.16 -7.28 -10.65
C LYS A 28 -35.43 -6.27 -11.53
N TRP A 29 -34.91 -5.21 -10.94
CA TRP A 29 -34.09 -4.23 -11.64
C TRP A 29 -32.81 -4.87 -12.20
N GLY A 30 -32.09 -5.64 -11.38
CA GLY A 30 -30.90 -6.38 -11.79
C GLY A 30 -31.20 -7.43 -12.86
N GLU A 31 -32.30 -8.18 -12.73
CA GLU A 31 -32.77 -9.15 -13.72
C GLU A 31 -33.10 -8.49 -15.06
N THR A 32 -33.69 -7.30 -15.04
CA THR A 32 -33.99 -6.52 -16.25
C THR A 32 -32.69 -6.14 -16.96
N GLY A 33 -31.71 -5.59 -16.23
CA GLY A 33 -30.39 -5.29 -16.80
C GLY A 33 -29.69 -6.53 -17.35
N MET A 34 -29.78 -7.68 -16.66
CA MET A 34 -29.25 -8.97 -17.14
C MET A 34 -29.94 -9.44 -18.42
N ALA A 35 -31.27 -9.34 -18.49
CA ALA A 35 -32.07 -9.75 -19.65
C ALA A 35 -31.74 -8.91 -20.90
N ILE A 36 -31.50 -7.60 -20.72
CA ILE A 36 -31.05 -6.72 -21.79
C ILE A 36 -29.69 -7.19 -22.34
N ARG A 37 -28.76 -7.59 -21.45
CA ARG A 37 -27.40 -8.01 -21.81
C ARG A 37 -27.24 -9.43 -22.33
N ALA A 38 -28.20 -10.32 -22.08
CA ALA A 38 -28.05 -11.78 -22.27
C ALA A 38 -27.81 -12.25 -23.72
N ARG A 39 -27.69 -11.34 -24.69
CA ARG A 39 -27.73 -11.62 -26.12
C ARG A 39 -26.66 -10.88 -26.91
N SER A 40 -26.64 -11.07 -28.23
CA SER A 40 -25.66 -10.42 -29.13
C SER A 40 -25.66 -8.90 -28.97
N ARG A 41 -24.55 -8.22 -29.32
CA ARG A 41 -24.42 -6.75 -29.20
C ARG A 41 -25.57 -5.99 -29.85
N LYS A 42 -26.02 -6.43 -31.04
CA LYS A 42 -27.15 -5.81 -31.76
C LYS A 42 -28.46 -5.99 -31.00
N GLU A 43 -28.73 -7.20 -30.50
CA GLU A 43 -29.92 -7.47 -29.69
C GLU A 43 -29.88 -6.69 -28.37
N CYS A 44 -28.72 -6.56 -27.73
CA CYS A 44 -28.58 -5.76 -26.51
C CYS A 44 -28.99 -4.29 -26.72
N LEU A 45 -28.56 -3.68 -27.82
CA LEU A 45 -28.94 -2.31 -28.18
C LEU A 45 -30.43 -2.18 -28.50
N VAL A 46 -31.02 -3.15 -29.22
CA VAL A 46 -32.46 -3.17 -29.53
C VAL A 46 -33.26 -3.32 -28.24
N ASN A 47 -32.90 -4.27 -27.37
CA ASN A 47 -33.54 -4.49 -26.08
C ASN A 47 -33.45 -3.24 -25.20
N LEU A 48 -32.29 -2.59 -25.18
CA LEU A 48 -32.08 -1.35 -24.46
C LEU A 48 -32.95 -0.22 -25.01
N SER A 49 -33.07 -0.08 -26.34
CA SER A 49 -33.93 0.95 -26.94
C SER A 49 -35.41 0.73 -26.60
N VAL A 50 -35.89 -0.52 -26.60
CA VAL A 50 -37.27 -0.86 -26.21
C VAL A 50 -37.48 -0.55 -24.73
N ALA A 51 -36.51 -0.92 -23.89
CA ALA A 51 -36.54 -0.63 -22.46
C ALA A 51 -36.53 0.88 -22.17
N LEU A 52 -35.82 1.69 -22.95
CA LEU A 52 -35.79 3.15 -22.80
C LEU A 52 -37.07 3.83 -23.33
N GLN A 53 -37.73 3.26 -24.34
CA GLN A 53 -39.03 3.76 -24.83
C GLN A 53 -40.17 3.50 -23.83
N ALA A 54 -40.05 2.47 -23.00
CA ALA A 54 -41.02 2.14 -21.96
C ALA A 54 -40.88 3.01 -20.70
N VAL A 55 -39.79 3.76 -20.57
CA VAL A 55 -39.47 4.61 -19.43
C VAL A 55 -40.19 5.94 -19.60
N SER A 56 -40.90 6.40 -18.56
CA SER A 56 -41.61 7.68 -18.62
C SER A 56 -40.61 8.85 -18.72
N VAL A 57 -41.07 10.01 -19.22
CA VAL A 57 -40.20 11.21 -19.31
C VAL A 57 -39.62 11.57 -17.93
N LEU A 58 -40.38 11.38 -16.86
CA LEU A 58 -39.94 11.64 -15.48
C LEU A 58 -38.80 10.69 -15.07
N ASP A 59 -38.94 9.40 -15.37
CA ASP A 59 -37.92 8.39 -15.09
C ASP A 59 -36.64 8.61 -15.93
N SER A 60 -36.79 9.13 -17.16
CA SER A 60 -35.65 9.47 -18.01
C SER A 60 -34.80 10.59 -17.42
N ALA A 61 -35.44 11.59 -16.78
CA ALA A 61 -34.76 12.65 -16.07
C ALA A 61 -34.06 12.11 -14.81
N GLU A 62 -34.70 11.19 -14.09
CA GLU A 62 -34.10 10.51 -12.94
C GLU A 62 -32.81 9.77 -13.31
N TYR A 63 -32.85 8.98 -14.38
CA TYR A 63 -31.68 8.21 -14.85
C TYR A 63 -30.53 9.11 -15.30
N ASN A 64 -30.83 10.21 -16.01
CA ASN A 64 -29.82 11.18 -16.39
C ASN A 64 -29.20 11.86 -15.16
N GLY A 65 -30.02 12.18 -14.15
CA GLY A 65 -29.56 12.71 -12.87
C GLY A 65 -28.66 11.73 -12.11
N ALA A 66 -29.03 10.45 -12.09
CA ALA A 66 -28.26 9.38 -11.47
C ALA A 66 -26.88 9.17 -12.13
N ALA A 67 -26.85 9.16 -13.47
CA ALA A 67 -25.61 9.10 -14.24
C ALA A 67 -24.71 10.31 -13.95
N GLY A 68 -25.31 11.51 -13.89
CA GLY A 68 -24.62 12.75 -13.48
C GLY A 68 -24.03 12.65 -12.06
N ALA A 69 -24.81 12.16 -11.09
CA ALA A 69 -24.35 11.99 -9.71
C ALA A 69 -23.18 10.98 -9.61
N LEU A 70 -23.27 9.84 -10.31
CA LEU A 70 -22.16 8.87 -10.33
C LEU A 70 -20.93 9.39 -11.08
N SER A 71 -21.10 10.26 -12.07
CA SER A 71 -19.97 10.90 -12.76
C SER A 71 -19.12 11.77 -11.83
N LEU A 72 -19.63 12.14 -10.65
CA LEU A 72 -18.90 12.83 -9.59
C LEU A 72 -18.08 11.88 -8.70
N LEU A 73 -18.26 10.57 -8.77
CA LEU A 73 -17.48 9.61 -7.97
C LEU A 73 -15.97 9.77 -8.14
N PRO A 74 -15.44 9.87 -9.38
CA PRO A 74 -14.02 10.17 -9.57
C PRO A 74 -13.62 11.46 -8.84
N THR A 75 -14.37 12.54 -9.02
CA THR A 75 -14.11 13.84 -8.37
C THR A 75 -14.14 13.74 -6.85
N ALA A 76 -15.09 13.01 -6.28
CA ALA A 76 -15.18 12.82 -4.84
C ALA A 76 -14.01 11.97 -4.31
N GLY A 77 -13.54 10.99 -5.08
CA GLY A 77 -12.30 10.26 -4.80
C GLY A 77 -11.08 11.19 -4.76
N ALA A 78 -10.98 12.14 -5.69
CA ALA A 78 -9.92 13.15 -5.70
C ALA A 78 -9.99 14.11 -4.50
N LEU A 79 -11.20 14.53 -4.09
CA LEU A 79 -11.42 15.44 -2.96
C LEU A 79 -11.19 14.80 -1.61
N LEU A 80 -11.70 13.58 -1.42
CA LEU A 80 -11.35 12.77 -0.26
C LEU A 80 -9.85 12.49 -0.28
N GLY A 81 -9.26 12.42 -1.47
CA GLY A 81 -7.90 12.07 -1.82
C GLY A 81 -6.72 12.82 -1.20
N SER A 82 -6.91 13.77 -0.28
CA SER A 82 -5.79 14.56 0.23
C SER A 82 -4.72 13.66 0.87
N PRO A 83 -3.43 13.92 0.59
CA PRO A 83 -2.33 13.06 1.00
C PRO A 83 -2.18 13.10 2.52
N THR A 84 -2.43 11.97 3.16
CA THR A 84 -2.17 11.80 4.58
C THR A 84 -0.77 11.22 4.76
N ARG A 85 0.09 12.02 5.39
CA ARG A 85 1.47 11.68 5.74
C ARG A 85 1.57 10.32 6.44
N GLU A 86 0.55 9.93 7.22
CA GLU A 86 0.50 8.66 7.93
C GLU A 86 0.40 7.44 6.99
N MET A 87 -0.19 7.60 5.81
CA MET A 87 -0.52 6.47 4.94
C MET A 87 0.69 5.96 4.16
N TRP A 88 1.63 6.85 3.81
CA TRP A 88 2.93 6.45 3.27
C TRP A 88 3.71 5.59 4.29
N LEU A 89 3.66 5.97 5.57
CA LEU A 89 4.30 5.20 6.65
C LEU A 89 3.66 3.82 6.78
N VAL A 90 2.33 3.70 6.73
CA VAL A 90 1.66 2.38 6.71
C VAL A 90 2.10 1.55 5.51
N PHE A 91 2.22 2.14 4.32
CA PHE A 91 2.64 1.41 3.12
C PHE A 91 4.09 0.88 3.24
N GLN A 92 5.01 1.66 3.80
CA GLN A 92 6.38 1.20 4.03
C GLN A 92 6.46 0.13 5.13
N LEU A 93 5.69 0.30 6.21
CA LEU A 93 5.72 -0.61 7.35
C LEU A 93 4.97 -1.92 7.13
N MET A 94 3.89 -1.85 6.36
CA MET A 94 2.95 -2.94 6.09
C MET A 94 2.37 -2.78 4.69
N PRO A 95 3.09 -3.23 3.65
CA PRO A 95 2.67 -3.06 2.26
C PRO A 95 1.26 -3.57 1.96
N ILE A 96 0.83 -4.68 2.58
CA ILE A 96 -0.55 -5.19 2.44
C ILE A 96 -1.57 -4.18 2.97
N ALA A 97 -1.39 -3.64 4.18
CA ALA A 97 -2.33 -2.68 4.76
C ALA A 97 -2.34 -1.38 3.95
N GLY A 98 -1.18 -0.91 3.49
CA GLY A 98 -1.08 0.24 2.60
C GLY A 98 -1.81 0.02 1.27
N LEU A 99 -1.68 -1.17 0.67
CA LEU A 99 -2.39 -1.55 -0.55
C LEU A 99 -3.91 -1.60 -0.34
N LEU A 100 -4.38 -2.23 0.74
CA LEU A 100 -5.80 -2.25 1.10
C LEU A 100 -6.34 -0.83 1.33
N SER A 101 -5.54 0.02 1.96
CA SER A 101 -5.88 1.43 2.14
C SER A 101 -5.97 2.17 0.80
N MET A 102 -5.09 1.87 -0.17
CA MET A 102 -5.17 2.42 -1.54
C MET A 102 -6.44 1.99 -2.28
N PHE A 103 -6.89 0.74 -2.12
CA PHE A 103 -8.20 0.31 -2.63
C PHE A 103 -9.33 1.18 -2.07
N LEU A 104 -9.29 1.46 -0.76
CA LEU A 104 -10.31 2.29 -0.10
C LEU A 104 -10.20 3.80 -0.43
N SER A 105 -9.05 4.27 -0.92
CA SER A 105 -8.80 5.70 -1.20
C SER A 105 -9.41 6.22 -2.50
N LEU A 106 -10.03 5.36 -3.33
CA LEU A 106 -10.71 5.75 -4.58
C LEU A 106 -9.87 6.61 -5.54
N GLY A 107 -8.56 6.42 -5.56
CA GLY A 107 -7.68 7.18 -6.44
C GLY A 107 -6.91 8.34 -5.80
N GLY A 108 -7.11 8.61 -4.50
CA GLY A 108 -6.35 9.65 -3.79
C GLY A 108 -4.84 9.39 -3.75
N ASN A 109 -4.04 10.44 -3.94
CA ASN A 109 -2.59 10.38 -3.78
C ASN A 109 -2.23 10.44 -2.29
N LEU A 110 -1.28 9.62 -1.86
CA LEU A 110 -0.89 9.37 -0.47
C LEU A 110 0.51 9.86 -0.14
N THR A 111 1.27 10.22 -1.17
CA THR A 111 2.64 10.68 -0.99
C THR A 111 2.68 12.18 -0.74
N PRO A 112 3.34 12.64 0.34
CA PRO A 112 3.68 14.04 0.50
C PRO A 112 4.50 14.54 -0.69
N SER A 113 4.18 15.74 -1.18
CA SER A 113 4.85 16.36 -2.32
C SER A 113 6.21 16.99 -1.97
N HIS A 114 6.47 17.26 -0.68
CA HIS A 114 7.68 17.93 -0.22
C HIS A 114 8.54 16.99 0.64
N VAL A 115 9.86 17.04 0.43
CA VAL A 115 10.84 16.24 1.20
C VAL A 115 10.85 16.63 2.69
N GLY A 116 10.66 17.91 3.00
CA GLY A 116 10.62 18.43 4.38
C GLY A 116 9.52 17.78 5.23
N ASP A 117 8.38 17.47 4.61
CA ASP A 117 7.29 16.77 5.29
C ASP A 117 7.70 15.40 5.80
N TYR A 118 8.62 14.70 5.12
CA TYR A 118 9.12 13.39 5.57
C TYR A 118 10.05 13.56 6.77
N THR A 119 10.96 14.54 6.73
CA THR A 119 11.91 14.77 7.82
C THR A 119 11.21 15.23 9.09
N ASP A 120 10.19 16.08 8.97
CA ASP A 120 9.48 16.64 10.11
C ASP A 120 8.75 15.55 10.90
N ILE A 121 8.13 14.56 10.25
CA ILE A 121 7.42 13.46 10.92
C ILE A 121 8.35 12.65 11.82
N PHE A 122 9.55 12.35 11.31
CA PHE A 122 10.53 11.55 12.05
C PHE A 122 11.32 12.37 13.06
N GLN A 123 11.43 13.69 12.87
CA GLN A 123 12.12 14.59 13.79
C GLN A 123 11.24 15.10 14.93
N GLN A 124 9.94 15.38 14.70
CA GLN A 124 9.03 15.92 15.72
C GLN A 124 8.77 14.97 16.89
N ARG A 125 9.04 13.67 16.73
CA ARG A 125 8.91 12.66 17.80
C ARG A 125 10.26 12.13 18.29
N ARG A 126 11.38 12.78 17.95
CA ARG A 126 12.68 12.42 18.53
C ARG A 126 12.59 12.54 20.06
N PHE A 127 13.25 11.58 20.72
CA PHE A 127 13.73 11.71 22.09
C PHE A 127 14.19 13.15 22.32
N PRO A 128 13.83 13.80 23.45
CA PRO A 128 14.30 15.14 23.74
C PRO A 128 15.78 15.15 23.43
N ARG A 129 16.16 16.03 22.49
CA ARG A 129 17.56 16.29 22.20
C ARG A 129 18.07 16.77 23.54
N ASN A 130 18.69 15.88 24.32
CA ASN A 130 19.31 16.29 25.57
C ASN A 130 20.27 17.37 25.14
N THR A 131 19.93 18.61 25.46
CA THR A 131 20.76 19.80 25.32
C THR A 131 21.85 19.75 26.39
N GLU A 132 22.28 18.56 26.78
CA GLU A 132 23.38 18.24 27.68
C GLU A 132 24.56 17.90 26.79
N ASP A 133 25.15 18.93 26.23
CA ASP A 133 26.47 19.43 26.64
C ASP A 133 26.94 20.33 25.49
N GLY A 134 27.34 21.56 25.79
CA GLY A 134 27.64 22.61 24.81
C GLY A 134 28.89 22.36 23.95
N THR A 135 29.33 21.11 23.83
CA THR A 135 30.43 20.72 22.96
C THR A 135 29.86 20.34 21.59
N PRO A 136 30.30 20.99 20.49
CA PRO A 136 30.01 20.47 19.16
C PRO A 136 30.66 19.10 19.05
N ASP A 137 29.87 18.05 19.27
CA ASP A 137 30.27 16.67 19.00
C ASP A 137 30.51 16.59 17.49
N ASP A 138 31.79 16.65 17.10
CA ASP A 138 32.29 16.62 15.71
C ASP A 138 32.10 15.22 15.06
N THR A 139 31.19 14.42 15.61
CA THR A 139 30.85 13.11 15.07
C THR A 139 29.99 13.25 13.84
N SER A 140 30.39 12.55 12.77
CA SER A 140 29.63 12.45 11.51
C SER A 140 28.17 12.04 11.79
N ASP A 141 27.23 12.65 11.07
CA ASP A 141 25.80 12.36 11.18
C ASP A 141 25.49 10.86 11.00
N SER A 142 26.28 10.15 10.19
CA SER A 142 26.17 8.70 9.97
C SER A 142 26.38 7.90 11.25
N VAL A 143 27.37 8.30 12.07
CA VAL A 143 27.69 7.68 13.37
C VAL A 143 26.57 7.97 14.37
N ARG A 144 26.08 9.21 14.41
CA ARG A 144 24.97 9.58 15.28
C ARG A 144 23.70 8.79 14.97
N PHE A 145 23.40 8.59 13.68
CA PHE A 145 22.26 7.78 13.24
C PHE A 145 22.43 6.30 13.60
N ALA A 146 23.62 5.72 13.41
CA ALA A 146 23.91 4.34 13.80
C ALA A 146 23.73 4.12 15.32
N ARG A 147 24.24 5.03 16.15
CA ARG A 147 24.00 5.01 17.61
C ARG A 147 22.52 5.13 17.97
N GLN A 148 21.76 5.94 17.23
CA GLN A 148 20.30 6.04 17.42
C GLN A 148 19.60 4.72 17.10
N VAL A 149 19.97 4.06 15.99
CA VAL A 149 19.47 2.74 15.61
C VAL A 149 19.80 1.71 16.70
N LYS A 150 21.03 1.72 17.22
CA LYS A 150 21.45 0.84 18.31
C LYS A 150 20.65 1.06 19.59
N LYS A 151 20.57 2.31 20.05
CA LYS A 151 19.77 2.68 21.23
C LYS A 151 18.31 2.24 21.07
N ARG A 152 17.75 2.35 19.86
CA ARG A 152 16.40 1.86 19.57
C ARG A 152 16.30 0.34 19.62
N ALA A 153 17.31 -0.39 19.14
CA ALA A 153 17.33 -1.86 19.21
C ALA A 153 17.45 -2.38 20.64
N GLU A 154 18.12 -1.64 21.53
CA GLU A 154 18.23 -1.97 22.94
C GLU A 154 16.93 -1.72 23.73
N ASP A 155 16.04 -0.89 23.20
CA ASP A 155 14.75 -0.57 23.81
C ASP A 155 13.71 -1.70 23.57
N ASP A 156 13.61 -2.57 24.57
CA ASP A 156 12.70 -3.72 24.62
C ASP A 156 11.24 -3.34 24.98
N THR A 157 10.90 -2.05 25.13
CA THR A 157 9.53 -1.61 25.46
C THR A 157 8.51 -1.85 24.35
N GLY A 158 8.96 -2.17 23.14
CA GLY A 158 8.11 -2.53 22.01
C GLY A 158 7.65 -4.00 21.98
N GLY A 159 6.95 -4.38 20.91
CA GLY A 159 6.59 -5.77 20.63
C GLY A 159 5.30 -6.23 21.31
N GLY A 160 4.45 -5.28 21.70
CA GLY A 160 3.10 -5.53 22.17
C GLY A 160 2.24 -6.33 21.19
N SER A 161 1.10 -6.82 21.67
CA SER A 161 0.16 -7.59 20.86
C SER A 161 -0.31 -6.78 19.65
N TYR A 162 0.10 -7.21 18.45
CA TYR A 162 -0.35 -6.66 17.17
C TYR A 162 -1.82 -6.96 16.84
N ALA A 163 -2.59 -7.50 17.80
CA ALA A 163 -4.00 -7.84 17.61
C ALA A 163 -4.82 -6.63 17.12
N ARG A 164 -4.57 -5.42 17.65
CA ARG A 164 -5.25 -4.19 17.21
C ARG A 164 -4.98 -3.87 15.74
N VAL A 165 -3.74 -4.03 15.30
CA VAL A 165 -3.36 -3.83 13.88
C VAL A 165 -4.05 -4.85 12.98
N TRP A 166 -4.11 -6.13 13.40
CA TRP A 166 -4.84 -7.17 12.67
C TRP A 166 -6.35 -6.89 12.58
N ILE A 167 -6.96 -6.39 13.66
CA ILE A 167 -8.37 -5.94 13.65
C ILE A 167 -8.55 -4.81 12.62
N GLY A 168 -7.60 -3.86 12.54
CA GLY A 168 -7.62 -2.81 11.53
C GLY A 168 -7.59 -3.34 10.10
N ILE A 169 -6.67 -4.28 9.81
CA ILE A 169 -6.59 -4.92 8.49
C ILE A 169 -7.89 -5.66 8.16
N PHE A 170 -8.42 -6.45 9.11
CA PHE A 170 -9.68 -7.17 8.92
C PHE A 170 -10.82 -6.21 8.60
N LEU A 171 -10.92 -5.09 9.32
CA LEU A 171 -11.91 -4.06 9.07
C LEU A 171 -11.76 -3.44 7.67
N GLN A 172 -10.52 -3.18 7.20
CA GLN A 172 -10.28 -2.73 5.83
C GLN A 172 -10.77 -3.74 4.78
N VAL A 173 -10.53 -5.04 4.99
CA VAL A 173 -11.02 -6.10 4.10
C VAL A 173 -12.56 -6.12 4.07
N CYS A 174 -13.22 -6.01 5.22
CA CYS A 174 -14.68 -5.91 5.30
C CYS A 174 -15.23 -4.69 4.55
N LEU A 175 -14.55 -3.54 4.67
CA LEU A 175 -14.91 -2.32 3.96
C LEU A 175 -14.75 -2.48 2.43
N ILE A 176 -13.67 -3.09 1.97
CA ILE A 176 -13.47 -3.40 0.53
C ILE A 176 -14.55 -4.36 0.05
N ALA A 177 -14.85 -5.43 0.79
CA ALA A 177 -15.91 -6.38 0.43
C ALA A 177 -17.27 -5.68 0.32
N THR A 178 -17.59 -4.78 1.25
CA THR A 178 -18.83 -3.98 1.22
C THR A 178 -18.90 -3.12 -0.04
N LEU A 179 -17.80 -2.44 -0.40
CA LEU A 179 -17.70 -1.65 -1.63
C LEU A 179 -17.86 -2.51 -2.88
N LEU A 180 -17.20 -3.67 -2.96
CA LEU A 180 -17.30 -4.58 -4.09
C LEU A 180 -18.70 -5.17 -4.25
N ILE A 181 -19.42 -5.42 -3.14
CA ILE A 181 -20.82 -5.86 -3.15
C ILE A 181 -21.73 -4.73 -3.63
N ALA A 182 -21.54 -3.49 -3.18
CA ALA A 182 -22.33 -2.36 -3.66
C ALA A 182 -22.15 -2.15 -5.18
N MET A 183 -20.91 -2.22 -5.66
CA MET A 183 -20.59 -2.16 -7.10
C MET A 183 -21.18 -3.35 -7.87
N TYR A 184 -21.20 -4.55 -7.28
CA TYR A 184 -21.83 -5.73 -7.86
C TYR A 184 -23.29 -5.48 -8.21
N TYR A 185 -24.06 -5.00 -7.24
CA TYR A 185 -25.48 -4.75 -7.43
C TYR A 185 -25.72 -3.60 -8.40
N CYS A 186 -24.94 -2.52 -8.30
CA CYS A 186 -25.04 -1.37 -9.19
C CYS A 186 -24.84 -1.74 -10.67
N GLN A 187 -23.79 -2.49 -10.99
CA GLN A 187 -23.51 -2.86 -12.37
C GLN A 187 -24.54 -3.84 -12.97
N ARG A 188 -25.24 -4.65 -12.16
CA ARG A 188 -26.20 -5.63 -12.68
C ARG A 188 -27.37 -4.96 -13.40
N GLY A 189 -27.92 -3.89 -12.85
CA GLY A 189 -29.06 -3.21 -13.46
C GLY A 189 -28.70 -2.10 -14.45
N ALA A 190 -27.57 -1.41 -14.27
CA ALA A 190 -27.19 -0.28 -15.12
C ALA A 190 -26.44 -0.71 -16.39
N VAL A 191 -26.90 -0.31 -17.58
CA VAL A 191 -26.34 -0.73 -18.88
C VAL A 191 -25.60 0.41 -19.57
N ILE A 192 -24.37 0.15 -20.04
CA ILE A 192 -23.56 1.12 -20.82
C ILE A 192 -23.92 0.99 -22.30
N THR A 193 -24.40 2.05 -22.94
CA THR A 193 -24.89 2.02 -24.32
C THR A 193 -23.84 1.52 -25.32
N TRP A 194 -22.64 2.07 -25.31
CA TRP A 194 -21.57 1.71 -26.24
C TRP A 194 -20.86 0.39 -25.88
N TRP A 195 -21.00 -0.06 -24.63
CA TRP A 195 -20.42 -1.30 -24.09
C TRP A 195 -21.50 -2.25 -23.53
N CYS A 196 -22.61 -2.39 -24.26
CA CYS A 196 -23.84 -3.03 -23.78
C CYS A 196 -23.64 -4.46 -23.22
N HIS A 197 -22.79 -5.27 -23.85
CA HIS A 197 -22.54 -6.65 -23.43
C HIS A 197 -21.49 -6.79 -22.30
N ALA A 198 -20.81 -5.72 -21.89
CA ALA A 198 -19.78 -5.84 -20.87
C ALA A 198 -20.34 -6.17 -19.49
N TRP A 199 -19.74 -7.20 -18.91
CA TRP A 199 -19.86 -7.58 -17.52
C TRP A 199 -18.65 -7.09 -16.74
N GLY A 200 -18.85 -6.71 -15.48
CA GLY A 200 -17.74 -6.29 -14.63
C GLY A 200 -17.20 -4.90 -14.93
N TRP A 201 -17.94 -4.05 -15.67
CA TRP A 201 -17.45 -2.73 -16.07
C TRP A 201 -17.13 -1.82 -14.87
N MET A 202 -17.89 -1.91 -13.77
CA MET A 202 -17.59 -1.16 -12.55
C MET A 202 -16.32 -1.67 -11.87
N TYR A 203 -16.13 -2.99 -11.83
CA TYR A 203 -14.91 -3.58 -11.28
C TYR A 203 -13.69 -3.23 -12.11
N PHE A 204 -13.83 -3.26 -13.43
CA PHE A 204 -12.78 -2.86 -14.35
C PHE A 204 -12.40 -1.40 -14.14
N TRP A 205 -13.37 -0.49 -14.09
CA TRP A 205 -13.14 0.92 -13.79
C TRP A 205 -12.45 1.10 -12.42
N TYR A 206 -12.98 0.47 -11.38
CA TYR A 206 -12.44 0.58 -10.02
C TYR A 206 -10.99 0.04 -9.95
N PHE A 207 -10.72 -1.09 -10.61
CA PHE A 207 -9.37 -1.64 -10.74
C PHE A 207 -8.44 -0.66 -11.45
N LEU A 208 -8.86 -0.02 -12.55
CA LEU A 208 -8.05 0.98 -13.23
C LEU A 208 -7.72 2.16 -12.30
N VAL A 209 -8.71 2.68 -11.57
CA VAL A 209 -8.51 3.77 -10.61
C VAL A 209 -7.53 3.38 -9.51
N THR A 210 -7.67 2.18 -8.95
CA THR A 210 -6.74 1.69 -7.93
C THR A 210 -5.34 1.47 -8.50
N ALA A 211 -5.22 0.87 -9.68
CA ALA A 211 -3.92 0.62 -10.32
C ALA A 211 -3.18 1.92 -10.64
N THR A 212 -3.87 2.92 -11.21
CA THR A 212 -3.25 4.24 -11.47
C THR A 212 -2.87 4.96 -10.18
N SER A 213 -3.67 4.82 -9.12
CA SER A 213 -3.33 5.36 -7.80
C SER A 213 -2.10 4.70 -7.18
N ILE A 214 -1.99 3.37 -7.26
CA ILE A 214 -0.80 2.65 -6.81
C ILE A 214 0.43 3.11 -7.59
N MET A 215 0.32 3.22 -8.93
CA MET A 215 1.42 3.71 -9.76
C MET A 215 1.82 5.14 -9.39
N ASP A 216 0.85 6.06 -9.29
CA ASP A 216 1.12 7.46 -8.91
C ASP A 216 1.82 7.52 -7.55
N ASN A 217 1.36 6.76 -6.55
CA ASN A 217 1.98 6.68 -5.23
C ASN A 217 3.41 6.10 -5.25
N ILE A 218 3.69 5.11 -6.09
CA ILE A 218 5.03 4.52 -6.22
C ILE A 218 6.02 5.51 -6.86
N PHE A 219 5.56 6.30 -7.84
CA PHE A 219 6.41 7.22 -8.58
C PHE A 219 6.49 8.62 -7.99
N ALA A 220 5.53 9.03 -7.17
CA ALA A 220 5.50 10.35 -6.54
C ALA A 220 6.42 10.49 -5.32
N ALA A 221 7.00 9.40 -4.82
CA ALA A 221 8.01 9.46 -3.76
C ALA A 221 9.23 10.30 -4.22
N PRO A 222 9.65 11.34 -3.46
CA PRO A 222 10.70 12.29 -3.86
C PRO A 222 12.13 11.74 -3.62
N PHE A 223 12.28 10.43 -3.61
CA PHE A 223 13.54 9.75 -3.36
C PHE A 223 13.96 8.99 -4.61
N SER A 224 15.25 8.94 -4.90
CA SER A 224 15.78 8.24 -6.07
C SER A 224 15.92 6.75 -5.76
N GLN A 225 16.38 6.46 -4.54
CA GLN A 225 16.57 5.12 -4.00
C GLN A 225 16.21 5.12 -2.52
N ASN A 226 15.63 4.01 -2.05
CA ASN A 226 15.32 3.79 -0.65
C ASN A 226 15.93 2.45 -0.24
N TYR A 227 16.79 2.48 0.78
CA TYR A 227 17.36 1.30 1.40
C TYR A 227 16.61 1.04 2.69
N THR A 228 15.89 -0.09 2.73
CA THR A 228 15.11 -0.51 3.89
C THR A 228 15.82 -1.66 4.58
N MET A 229 16.20 -1.44 5.84
CA MET A 229 16.86 -2.41 6.69
C MET A 229 15.94 -2.74 7.84
N ARG A 230 15.67 -4.02 8.05
CA ARG A 230 14.93 -4.46 9.22
C ARG A 230 15.93 -4.77 10.32
N VAL A 231 15.84 -4.05 11.43
CA VAL A 231 16.82 -4.11 12.52
C VAL A 231 16.15 -4.67 13.77
N CYS A 232 16.90 -5.50 14.48
CA CYS A 232 16.54 -6.02 15.79
C CYS A 232 17.81 -6.34 16.59
N LYS A 233 17.66 -6.54 17.89
CA LYS A 233 18.78 -6.88 18.78
C LYS A 233 19.24 -8.31 18.51
N ALA A 234 20.54 -8.47 18.27
CA ALA A 234 21.17 -9.77 18.12
C ALA A 234 21.20 -10.50 19.46
N PRO A 235 21.15 -11.85 19.46
CA PRO A 235 21.33 -12.63 20.68
C PRO A 235 22.72 -12.39 21.26
N SER A 236 22.82 -12.21 22.58
CA SER A 236 24.07 -11.85 23.28
C SER A 236 25.19 -12.89 23.19
N ASN A 237 24.84 -14.15 22.90
CA ASN A 237 25.74 -15.31 23.02
C ASN A 237 26.15 -15.88 21.66
N LEU A 238 26.17 -15.02 20.64
CA LEU A 238 26.47 -15.41 19.27
C LEU A 238 27.99 -15.34 19.02
N HIS A 239 28.62 -16.50 18.80
CA HIS A 239 30.00 -16.55 18.35
C HIS A 239 30.03 -16.75 16.84
N LEU A 240 30.48 -15.72 16.13
CA LEU A 240 30.67 -15.74 14.70
C LEU A 240 32.07 -16.27 14.39
N SER A 241 32.19 -17.23 13.48
CA SER A 241 33.50 -17.72 13.02
C SER A 241 34.31 -16.58 12.43
N ASP A 242 35.60 -16.50 12.79
CA ASP A 242 36.52 -15.49 12.22
C ASP A 242 36.73 -15.63 10.70
N THR A 243 36.42 -16.82 10.16
CA THR A 243 36.47 -17.12 8.72
C THR A 243 35.21 -16.68 7.97
N ALA A 244 34.19 -16.18 8.67
CA ALA A 244 32.93 -15.84 8.05
C ALA A 244 33.04 -14.61 7.14
N SER A 245 32.30 -14.64 6.02
CA SER A 245 32.29 -13.55 5.04
C SER A 245 31.70 -12.26 5.65
N ARG A 246 32.57 -11.30 5.93
CA ARG A 246 32.18 -9.96 6.40
C ARG A 246 31.64 -9.12 5.24
N VAL A 247 30.58 -8.37 5.51
CA VAL A 247 30.01 -7.39 4.58
C VAL A 247 30.95 -6.20 4.44
N ILE A 248 31.56 -5.79 5.56
CA ILE A 248 32.50 -4.67 5.59
C ILE A 248 33.90 -5.20 5.22
N PRO A 249 34.53 -4.70 4.14
CA PRO A 249 35.87 -5.13 3.77
C PRO A 249 36.86 -4.70 4.86
N ARG A 250 37.67 -5.64 5.37
CA ARG A 250 38.83 -5.29 6.21
C ARG A 250 39.81 -4.48 5.36
N THR A 251 40.30 -3.37 5.91
CA THR A 251 41.16 -2.36 5.28
C THR A 251 42.43 -2.91 4.61
N SER A 252 42.84 -4.14 4.91
CA SER A 252 44.03 -4.80 4.35
C SER A 252 43.76 -5.83 3.24
N ASN A 253 42.52 -6.10 2.86
CA ASN A 253 42.19 -7.23 1.98
C ASN A 253 41.97 -6.81 0.50
N ARG A 254 42.33 -7.70 -0.42
CA ARG A 254 42.11 -7.57 -1.88
C ARG A 254 40.66 -7.21 -2.23
N ASP A 255 39.70 -7.65 -1.41
CA ASP A 255 38.26 -7.34 -1.51
C ASP A 255 37.94 -5.84 -1.43
N SER A 256 38.70 -5.05 -0.67
CA SER A 256 38.47 -3.60 -0.52
C SER A 256 38.63 -2.84 -1.85
N LYS A 257 39.48 -3.36 -2.75
CA LYS A 257 39.65 -2.79 -4.10
C LYS A 257 38.50 -3.16 -5.05
N SER A 258 37.82 -4.28 -4.81
CA SER A 258 36.73 -4.76 -5.66
C SER A 258 35.37 -4.17 -5.27
N TYR A 259 35.18 -3.88 -3.97
CA TYR A 259 33.93 -3.34 -3.44
C TYR A 259 34.23 -2.17 -2.49
N PRO A 260 34.08 -0.91 -2.94
CA PRO A 260 34.42 0.26 -2.16
C PRO A 260 33.45 0.49 -0.99
N SER A 261 32.23 -0.06 -1.06
CA SER A 261 31.22 0.07 -0.02
C SER A 261 30.57 -1.26 0.37
N ALA A 262 30.05 -1.32 1.60
CA ALA A 262 29.26 -2.45 2.09
C ALA A 262 28.04 -2.72 1.19
N LEU A 263 27.44 -1.66 0.65
CA LEU A 263 26.30 -1.74 -0.25
C LEU A 263 26.65 -2.44 -1.57
N ASP A 264 27.75 -2.07 -2.21
CA ASP A 264 28.17 -2.68 -3.47
C ASP A 264 28.51 -4.16 -3.30
N ARG A 265 29.05 -4.53 -2.13
CA ARG A 265 29.33 -5.93 -1.79
C ARG A 265 28.04 -6.74 -1.62
N LEU A 266 26.99 -6.15 -1.02
CA LEU A 266 25.69 -6.80 -0.89
C LEU A 266 24.99 -6.98 -2.25
N GLU A 267 25.09 -5.99 -3.13
CA GLU A 267 24.54 -6.06 -4.49
C GLU A 267 25.23 -7.12 -5.35
N ALA A 268 26.56 -7.25 -5.23
CA ALA A 268 27.34 -8.27 -5.93
C ALA A 268 27.03 -9.71 -5.46
N GLY A 269 26.47 -9.84 -4.25
CA GLY A 269 26.15 -11.13 -3.63
C GLY A 269 27.31 -11.67 -2.81
N ILE A 270 27.04 -11.97 -1.55
CA ILE A 270 28.03 -12.48 -0.59
C ILE A 270 27.87 -13.99 -0.44
N ASN A 271 28.99 -14.71 -0.36
CA ASN A 271 28.99 -16.14 -0.04
C ASN A 271 28.48 -16.35 1.40
N THR A 272 27.50 -17.25 1.54
CA THR A 272 26.76 -17.47 2.79
C THR A 272 27.01 -18.86 3.41
N HIS A 273 28.11 -19.51 3.05
CA HIS A 273 28.51 -20.81 3.62
C HIS A 273 29.16 -20.67 5.01
N ASN A 274 28.60 -19.81 5.86
CA ASN A 274 29.14 -19.55 7.19
C ASN A 274 28.41 -20.39 8.24
N ARG A 275 29.16 -21.12 9.08
CA ARG A 275 28.60 -21.80 10.24
C ARG A 275 28.48 -20.81 11.40
N VAL A 276 27.32 -20.84 12.06
CA VAL A 276 27.02 -20.05 13.25
C VAL A 276 27.01 -20.98 14.44
N MET A 277 27.76 -20.65 15.50
CA MET A 277 27.74 -21.39 16.76
C MET A 277 27.15 -20.51 17.84
N ILE A 278 26.11 -21.00 18.51
CA ILE A 278 25.53 -20.36 19.69
C ILE A 278 26.05 -21.15 20.90
N SER A 279 26.63 -20.44 21.87
CA SER A 279 27.12 -21.10 23.09
C SER A 279 25.94 -21.73 23.84
N PRO A 280 26.01 -23.02 24.23
CA PRO A 280 24.92 -23.71 24.93
C PRO A 280 24.70 -23.20 26.36
N ASP A 281 25.69 -22.49 26.94
CA ASP A 281 25.75 -22.20 28.38
C ASP A 281 24.91 -21.00 28.81
N SER A 282 24.24 -20.32 27.89
CA SER A 282 23.47 -19.11 28.20
C SER A 282 22.18 -19.04 27.38
N PRO A 283 21.00 -18.95 28.04
CA PRO A 283 19.73 -18.88 27.34
C PRO A 283 19.69 -17.62 26.47
N SER A 284 19.76 -17.80 25.14
CA SER A 284 19.64 -16.69 24.21
C SER A 284 18.17 -16.25 24.19
N THR A 285 17.86 -15.11 24.79
CA THR A 285 16.54 -14.49 24.65
C THR A 285 16.48 -13.81 23.29
N MET A 286 15.49 -14.19 22.47
CA MET A 286 15.23 -13.50 21.23
C MET A 286 14.65 -12.12 21.49
N SER A 287 15.13 -11.13 20.72
CA SER A 287 14.47 -9.84 20.67
C SER A 287 13.04 -10.02 20.17
N ARG A 288 12.08 -9.50 20.94
CA ARG A 288 10.66 -9.52 20.58
C ARG A 288 10.30 -8.40 19.60
N THR A 289 11.23 -7.47 19.38
CA THR A 289 11.02 -6.21 18.68
C THR A 289 11.82 -6.17 17.38
N CYS A 290 11.20 -5.68 16.32
CA CYS A 290 11.86 -5.28 15.09
C CYS A 290 11.37 -3.90 14.69
N PHE A 291 12.24 -3.13 14.08
CA PHE A 291 11.89 -1.84 13.48
C PHE A 291 12.63 -1.70 12.14
N TYR A 292 12.26 -0.69 11.35
CA TYR A 292 12.94 -0.40 10.10
C TYR A 292 13.91 0.77 10.27
N ALA A 293 15.15 0.60 9.82
CA ALA A 293 16.03 1.70 9.50
C ALA A 293 15.93 1.96 7.99
N VAL A 294 15.43 3.13 7.62
CA VAL A 294 15.22 3.53 6.22
C VAL A 294 16.17 4.66 5.88
N ILE A 295 16.98 4.46 4.85
CA ILE A 295 17.88 5.49 4.33
C ILE A 295 17.43 5.83 2.92
N SER A 296 17.01 7.07 2.74
CA SER A 296 16.46 7.58 1.48
C SER A 296 17.43 8.55 0.83
N VAL A 297 17.79 8.28 -0.43
CA VAL A 297 18.64 9.18 -1.23
C VAL A 297 17.76 10.26 -1.86
N GLN A 298 18.09 11.52 -1.59
CA GLN A 298 17.38 12.67 -2.13
C GLN A 298 17.52 12.73 -3.66
N GLY A 299 16.47 13.20 -4.32
CA GLY A 299 16.45 13.47 -5.75
C GLY A 299 15.51 12.55 -6.51
N VAL A 300 15.16 12.94 -7.72
CA VAL A 300 14.28 12.17 -8.61
C VAL A 300 15.08 11.78 -9.84
N SER A 301 15.18 10.47 -10.13
CA SER A 301 15.82 10.02 -11.36
C SER A 301 15.00 10.47 -12.57
N ARG A 302 15.65 10.74 -13.72
CA ARG A 302 14.94 11.16 -14.95
C ARG A 302 13.84 10.17 -15.35
N LEU A 303 14.11 8.87 -15.19
CA LEU A 303 13.12 7.82 -15.45
C LEU A 303 11.94 7.89 -14.47
N ARG A 304 12.18 8.10 -13.17
CA ARG A 304 11.08 8.24 -12.19
C ARG A 304 10.27 9.51 -12.45
N ALA A 305 10.89 10.63 -12.81
CA ALA A 305 10.20 11.85 -13.20
C ALA A 305 9.30 11.61 -14.42
N LEU A 306 9.81 10.94 -15.46
CA LEU A 306 9.02 10.55 -16.63
C LEU A 306 7.84 9.63 -16.23
N MET A 307 8.09 8.60 -15.43
CA MET A 307 7.05 7.68 -14.96
C MET A 307 6.01 8.39 -14.09
N GLN A 308 6.40 9.40 -13.32
CA GLN A 308 5.47 10.24 -12.57
C GLN A 308 4.57 11.06 -13.50
N THR A 309 5.13 11.65 -14.57
CA THR A 309 4.32 12.34 -15.59
C THR A 309 3.36 11.37 -16.28
N VAL A 310 3.82 10.18 -16.65
CA VAL A 310 2.98 9.13 -17.26
C VAL A 310 1.88 8.67 -16.30
N ALA A 311 2.19 8.46 -15.02
CA ALA A 311 1.22 8.07 -14.01
C ALA A 311 0.14 9.14 -13.81
N ARG A 312 0.53 10.44 -13.77
CA ARG A 312 -0.43 11.55 -13.72
C ARG A 312 -1.32 11.62 -14.96
N ALA A 313 -0.74 11.44 -16.16
CA ALA A 313 -1.50 11.39 -17.40
C ALA A 313 -2.48 10.21 -17.40
N ALA A 314 -2.04 9.03 -16.98
CA ALA A 314 -2.87 7.84 -16.86
C ALA A 314 -4.03 8.05 -15.87
N THR A 315 -3.78 8.71 -14.74
CA THR A 315 -4.83 9.11 -13.79
C THR A 315 -5.86 10.01 -14.48
N VAL A 316 -5.45 11.07 -15.17
CA VAL A 316 -6.40 11.95 -15.91
C VAL A 316 -7.20 11.16 -16.95
N THR A 317 -6.57 10.25 -17.70
CA THR A 317 -7.25 9.41 -18.68
C THR A 317 -8.27 8.48 -18.03
N VAL A 318 -7.93 7.82 -16.92
CA VAL A 318 -8.85 6.93 -16.18
C VAL A 318 -10.02 7.72 -15.59
N TYR A 319 -9.79 8.94 -15.13
CA TYR A 319 -10.85 9.83 -14.67
C TYR A 319 -11.80 10.20 -15.81
N ALA A 320 -11.28 10.68 -16.95
CA ALA A 320 -12.09 11.01 -18.12
C ALA A 320 -12.88 9.79 -18.64
N PHE A 321 -12.23 8.63 -18.69
CA PHE A 321 -12.85 7.35 -19.03
C PHE A 321 -13.98 7.00 -18.06
N GLY A 322 -13.74 7.11 -16.75
CA GLY A 322 -14.75 6.87 -15.71
C GLY A 322 -15.95 7.80 -15.85
N THR A 323 -15.72 9.10 -16.02
CA THR A 323 -16.79 10.10 -16.22
C THR A 323 -17.63 9.77 -17.45
N ALA A 324 -17.01 9.48 -18.59
CA ALA A 324 -17.74 9.09 -19.81
C ALA A 324 -18.52 7.78 -19.62
N LEU A 325 -17.92 6.83 -18.91
CA LEU A 325 -18.51 5.53 -18.62
C LEU A 325 -19.73 5.64 -17.70
N PHE A 326 -19.68 6.46 -16.64
CA PHE A 326 -20.84 6.70 -15.77
C PHE A 326 -21.90 7.59 -16.43
N ALA A 327 -21.50 8.61 -17.20
CA ALA A 327 -22.43 9.46 -17.93
C ALA A 327 -23.22 8.69 -19.01
N SER A 328 -22.66 7.58 -19.52
CA SER A 328 -23.32 6.69 -20.49
C SER A 328 -24.03 5.50 -19.86
N ALA A 329 -24.03 5.39 -18.53
CA ALA A 329 -24.78 4.37 -17.82
C ALA A 329 -26.27 4.73 -17.83
N THR A 330 -27.08 3.82 -18.38
CA THR A 330 -28.54 3.97 -18.49
C THR A 330 -29.23 2.98 -17.55
N LEU A 331 -30.53 3.22 -17.28
CA LEU A 331 -31.36 2.39 -16.39
C LEU A 331 -30.82 2.33 -14.95
N LEU A 332 -30.13 3.36 -14.48
CA LEU A 332 -29.64 3.45 -13.11
C LEU A 332 -30.57 4.34 -12.28
N PRO A 333 -31.37 3.80 -11.34
CA PRO A 333 -32.23 4.62 -10.48
C PRO A 333 -31.40 5.56 -9.60
N ILE A 334 -31.91 6.76 -9.32
CA ILE A 334 -31.17 7.77 -8.56
C ILE A 334 -30.92 7.33 -7.13
N SER A 335 -31.86 6.61 -6.53
CA SER A 335 -31.75 6.03 -5.20
C SER A 335 -30.62 4.99 -5.10
N VAL A 336 -30.44 4.16 -6.12
CA VAL A 336 -29.33 3.19 -6.18
C VAL A 336 -28.02 3.94 -6.38
N ALA A 337 -27.99 4.96 -7.24
CA ALA A 337 -26.83 5.81 -7.42
C ALA A 337 -26.42 6.51 -6.12
N LEU A 338 -27.37 7.11 -5.40
CA LEU A 338 -27.15 7.75 -4.10
C LEU A 338 -26.70 6.76 -3.04
N MET A 339 -27.33 5.58 -2.95
CA MET A 339 -26.92 4.52 -2.03
C MET A 339 -25.46 4.11 -2.29
N VAL A 340 -25.10 3.87 -3.56
CA VAL A 340 -23.73 3.51 -3.96
C VAL A 340 -22.78 4.66 -3.65
N LEU A 341 -23.14 5.90 -3.97
CA LEU A 341 -22.35 7.08 -3.67
C LEU A 341 -22.09 7.20 -2.16
N SER A 342 -23.14 7.15 -1.33
CA SER A 342 -23.03 7.24 0.12
C SER A 342 -22.19 6.11 0.72
N LEU A 343 -22.37 4.87 0.24
CA LEU A 343 -21.56 3.73 0.67
C LEU A 343 -20.10 3.88 0.26
N VAL A 344 -19.83 4.26 -0.98
CA VAL A 344 -18.46 4.42 -1.49
C VAL A 344 -17.73 5.55 -0.75
N LEU A 345 -18.40 6.69 -0.54
CA LEU A 345 -17.84 7.80 0.24
C LEU A 345 -17.63 7.43 1.71
N GLY A 346 -18.64 6.83 2.34
CA GLY A 346 -18.55 6.39 3.73
C GLY A 346 -17.44 5.36 3.94
N VAL A 347 -17.34 4.37 3.05
CA VAL A 347 -16.27 3.38 3.05
C VAL A 347 -14.89 4.02 2.81
N GLY A 348 -14.79 5.01 1.91
CA GLY A 348 -13.54 5.73 1.67
C GLY A 348 -13.07 6.53 2.88
N ILE A 349 -13.98 7.24 3.55
CA ILE A 349 -13.69 7.98 4.79
C ILE A 349 -13.30 7.03 5.92
N LEU A 350 -14.10 5.98 6.16
CA LEU A 350 -13.83 4.99 7.21
C LEU A 350 -12.51 4.25 6.94
N GLY A 351 -12.24 3.88 5.69
CA GLY A 351 -10.99 3.24 5.30
C GLY A 351 -9.76 4.07 5.66
N ARG A 352 -9.84 5.40 5.47
CA ARG A 352 -8.80 6.36 5.88
C ARG A 352 -8.65 6.44 7.39
N VAL A 353 -9.76 6.54 8.12
CA VAL A 353 -9.75 6.57 9.60
C VAL A 353 -9.08 5.30 10.14
N VAL A 354 -9.41 4.13 9.58
CA VAL A 354 -8.80 2.85 9.96
C VAL A 354 -7.32 2.80 9.60
N ALA A 355 -6.92 3.30 8.42
CA ALA A 355 -5.51 3.39 8.03
C ALA A 355 -4.70 4.30 8.98
N MET A 356 -5.25 5.47 9.33
CA MET A 356 -4.64 6.39 10.30
C MET A 356 -4.57 5.76 11.70
N TRP A 357 -5.60 5.01 12.12
CA TRP A 357 -5.59 4.28 13.38
C TRP A 357 -4.51 3.19 13.40
N ILE A 358 -4.35 2.42 12.31
CA ILE A 358 -3.25 1.45 12.17
C ILE A 358 -1.90 2.16 12.30
N ALA A 359 -1.70 3.27 11.57
CA ALA A 359 -0.47 4.05 11.64
C ALA A 359 -0.18 4.55 13.07
N ALA A 360 -1.19 5.09 13.74
CA ALA A 360 -1.10 5.61 15.09
C ALA A 360 -0.74 4.51 16.10
N GLU A 361 -1.38 3.34 16.01
CA GLU A 361 -1.10 2.20 16.90
C GLU A 361 0.31 1.66 16.69
N MET A 362 0.74 1.52 15.43
CA MET A 362 2.10 1.10 15.11
C MET A 362 3.14 2.08 15.64
N ASN A 363 2.86 3.38 15.53
CA ASN A 363 3.77 4.42 16.00
C ASN A 363 3.81 4.50 17.53
N ALA A 364 2.65 4.40 18.19
CA ALA A 364 2.53 4.47 19.65
C ALA A 364 3.28 3.33 20.35
N GLN A 365 3.26 2.13 19.79
CA GLN A 365 3.86 0.96 20.45
C GLN A 365 5.35 0.75 20.14
N ASN A 366 5.83 1.17 18.96
CA ASN A 366 7.09 0.64 18.45
C ASN A 366 8.05 1.65 17.85
N ALA A 367 7.76 2.97 17.80
CA ALA A 367 8.60 3.96 17.09
C ALA A 367 9.24 3.33 15.81
N PRO A 368 8.40 2.81 14.90
CA PRO A 368 8.72 1.67 14.06
C PRO A 368 9.77 1.95 12.97
N ILE A 369 10.17 3.21 12.81
CA ILE A 369 11.06 3.67 11.76
C ILE A 369 12.10 4.62 12.34
N CYS A 370 13.37 4.33 12.07
CA CYS A 370 14.45 5.33 12.06
C CYS A 370 14.69 5.72 10.60
N HIS A 371 14.43 6.98 10.25
CA HIS A 371 14.58 7.47 8.89
C HIS A 371 15.73 8.49 8.80
N ALA A 372 16.58 8.33 7.79
CA ALA A 372 17.58 9.30 7.40
C ALA A 372 17.43 9.64 5.93
N VAL A 373 17.51 10.93 5.60
CA VAL A 373 17.57 11.42 4.21
C VAL A 373 18.99 11.88 3.94
N VAL A 374 19.58 11.36 2.88
CA VAL A 374 20.98 11.62 2.50
C VAL A 374 21.04 12.15 1.08
N ALA A 375 22.05 12.98 0.77
CA ALA A 375 22.17 13.64 -0.52
C ALA A 375 22.63 12.72 -1.66
N SER A 376 23.42 11.69 -1.37
CA SER A 376 24.04 10.81 -2.38
C SER A 376 23.96 9.33 -1.99
N ARG A 377 24.17 8.45 -2.98
CA ARG A 377 24.27 7.01 -2.76
C ARG A 377 25.48 6.66 -1.89
N ASP A 378 26.60 7.37 -2.05
CA ASP A 378 27.81 7.12 -1.27
C ASP A 378 27.59 7.46 0.22
N ALA A 379 26.87 8.56 0.50
CA ALA A 379 26.45 8.89 1.86
C ALA A 379 25.49 7.83 2.42
N ALA A 380 24.56 7.30 1.61
CA ALA A 380 23.71 6.19 2.04
C ALA A 380 24.54 4.95 2.40
N ALA A 381 25.53 4.61 1.58
CA ALA A 381 26.41 3.49 1.82
C ALA A 381 27.23 3.66 3.12
N GLU A 382 27.67 4.88 3.42
CA GLU A 382 28.33 5.21 4.70
C GLU A 382 27.38 4.95 5.88
N TYR A 383 26.14 5.46 5.84
CA TYR A 383 25.15 5.24 6.91
C TYR A 383 24.85 3.74 7.12
N ILE A 384 24.68 2.99 6.02
CA ILE A 384 24.45 1.54 6.05
C ILE A 384 25.65 0.84 6.70
N GLN A 385 26.86 1.21 6.30
CA GLN A 385 28.09 0.66 6.86
C GLN A 385 28.18 0.93 8.35
N ARG A 386 27.95 2.16 8.81
CA ARG A 386 27.97 2.50 10.25
C ARG A 386 26.98 1.69 11.07
N ILE A 387 25.78 1.43 10.54
CA ILE A 387 24.79 0.57 11.21
C ILE A 387 25.27 -0.88 11.30
N MET A 388 25.94 -1.39 10.27
CA MET A 388 26.47 -2.76 10.26
C MET A 388 27.72 -2.94 11.14
N GLU A 389 28.44 -1.84 11.43
CA GLU A 389 29.58 -1.81 12.35
C GLU A 389 29.14 -1.88 13.82
N GLU A 390 27.92 -1.48 14.14
CA GLU A 390 27.42 -1.53 15.52
C GLU A 390 27.23 -2.97 16.01
N GLU A 391 27.91 -3.28 17.11
CA GLU A 391 27.80 -4.58 17.77
C GLU A 391 26.43 -4.77 18.43
N GLY A 392 25.94 -6.02 18.40
CA GLY A 392 24.66 -6.39 19.01
C GLY A 392 23.45 -6.16 18.10
N LEU A 393 23.66 -5.84 16.82
CA LEU A 393 22.58 -5.66 15.84
C LEU A 393 22.48 -6.85 14.89
N MET A 394 21.23 -7.28 14.67
CA MET A 394 20.85 -8.16 13.58
C MET A 394 20.08 -7.34 12.54
N VAL A 395 20.58 -7.33 11.30
CA VAL A 395 20.06 -6.54 10.20
C VAL A 395 19.66 -7.46 9.04
N GLU A 396 18.40 -7.39 8.62
CA GLU A 396 17.90 -8.02 7.40
C GLU A 396 17.78 -6.95 6.30
N MET A 397 18.55 -7.08 5.23
CA MET A 397 18.58 -6.14 4.11
C MET A 397 18.69 -6.90 2.77
N GLU A 398 17.80 -6.60 1.82
CA GLU A 398 17.80 -7.23 0.48
C GLU A 398 17.84 -8.77 0.51
N GLY A 399 17.23 -9.36 1.55
CA GLY A 399 17.22 -10.81 1.80
C GLY A 399 18.47 -11.36 2.45
N HIS A 400 19.52 -10.56 2.66
CA HIS A 400 20.69 -10.93 3.44
C HIS A 400 20.42 -10.70 4.93
N LEU A 401 20.78 -11.68 5.75
CA LEU A 401 20.79 -11.53 7.20
C LEU A 401 22.23 -11.30 7.64
N ILE A 402 22.48 -10.17 8.28
CA ILE A 402 23.82 -9.79 8.71
C ILE A 402 23.79 -9.49 10.20
N VAL A 403 24.79 -10.00 10.92
CA VAL A 403 24.95 -9.80 12.35
C VAL A 403 26.38 -9.36 12.61
N ASN A 404 26.56 -8.25 13.32
CA ASN A 404 27.87 -7.65 13.62
C ASN A 404 28.76 -7.56 12.36
N GLY A 405 28.18 -7.10 11.25
CA GLY A 405 28.88 -6.96 9.96
C GLY A 405 29.20 -8.26 9.22
N VAL A 406 28.78 -9.43 9.70
CA VAL A 406 28.96 -10.74 9.04
C VAL A 406 27.66 -11.16 8.35
N CYS A 407 27.72 -11.51 7.06
CA CYS A 407 26.56 -12.03 6.34
C CYS A 407 26.40 -13.53 6.66
N LEU A 408 25.29 -13.90 7.27
CA LEU A 408 25.03 -15.28 7.70
C LEU A 408 24.39 -16.10 6.60
N LEU A 409 23.28 -15.59 6.06
CA LEU A 409 22.45 -16.31 5.09
C LEU A 409 21.78 -15.34 4.14
N ARG A 410 21.42 -15.86 2.96
CA ARG A 410 20.66 -15.15 1.94
C ARG A 410 19.34 -15.86 1.73
N ARG A 411 18.24 -15.19 2.04
CA ARG A 411 16.88 -15.65 1.76
C ARG A 411 16.45 -15.19 0.38
N ASN A 412 15.57 -15.97 -0.24
CA ASN A 412 14.89 -15.52 -1.44
C ASN A 412 14.01 -14.30 -1.11
N ARG A 413 14.30 -13.16 -1.73
CA ARG A 413 13.61 -11.88 -1.53
C ARG A 413 12.10 -11.97 -1.79
N TRP A 414 11.67 -12.90 -2.65
CA TRP A 414 10.27 -13.05 -3.04
C TRP A 414 9.45 -13.92 -2.08
N MET A 415 10.11 -14.81 -1.34
CA MET A 415 9.42 -15.74 -0.41
C MET A 415 9.43 -15.25 1.04
N SER A 416 10.03 -14.10 1.33
CA SER A 416 10.09 -13.59 2.69
C SER A 416 8.78 -12.87 3.06
N TRP A 417 8.07 -13.41 4.05
CA TRP A 417 6.87 -12.77 4.63
C TRP A 417 7.15 -11.36 5.16
N SER A 418 8.40 -11.04 5.55
CA SER A 418 8.81 -9.69 5.98
C SER A 418 8.60 -8.64 4.88
N ARG A 419 8.57 -9.02 3.60
CA ARG A 419 8.32 -8.10 2.49
C ARG A 419 6.85 -7.71 2.35
N TYR A 420 5.92 -8.59 2.73
CA TYR A 420 4.49 -8.39 2.51
C TYR A 420 3.78 -7.90 3.77
N ILE A 421 4.07 -8.55 4.88
CA ILE A 421 3.46 -8.29 6.19
C ILE A 421 4.26 -7.24 6.97
N GLY A 422 5.50 -6.99 6.55
CA GLY A 422 6.33 -5.92 7.12
C GLY A 422 6.73 -6.18 8.57
N LEU A 423 6.48 -5.21 9.45
CA LEU A 423 6.85 -5.30 10.87
C LEU A 423 6.10 -6.39 11.66
N LEU A 424 4.93 -6.86 11.20
CA LEU A 424 4.23 -7.94 11.92
C LEU A 424 4.87 -9.31 11.69
N ALA A 425 5.79 -9.44 10.72
CA ALA A 425 6.56 -10.65 10.58
C ALA A 425 7.38 -10.85 11.87
N ARG A 426 7.60 -12.10 12.30
CA ARG A 426 8.52 -12.35 13.41
C ARG A 426 9.97 -12.02 13.00
N PRO A 427 10.86 -11.63 13.94
CA PRO A 427 12.29 -11.60 13.69
C PRO A 427 12.76 -12.96 13.17
N PHE A 428 13.86 -12.95 12.42
CA PHE A 428 14.44 -14.20 11.96
C PHE A 428 14.93 -15.04 13.15
N ASP A 429 14.55 -16.31 13.18
CA ASP A 429 14.94 -17.19 14.27
C ASP A 429 16.36 -17.77 14.06
N LEU A 430 17.37 -16.99 14.44
CA LEU A 430 18.79 -17.39 14.43
C LEU A 430 19.05 -18.69 15.22
N VAL A 431 18.29 -18.95 16.30
CA VAL A 431 18.50 -20.11 17.16
C VAL A 431 18.04 -21.38 16.46
N SER A 432 16.89 -21.32 15.77
CA SER A 432 16.41 -22.42 14.94
C SER A 432 17.39 -22.73 13.80
N PHE A 433 17.98 -21.70 13.19
CA PHE A 433 18.94 -21.84 12.10
C PHE A 433 20.28 -22.40 12.57
N ALA A 434 20.77 -22.03 13.76
CA ALA A 434 22.02 -22.58 14.29
C ALA A 434 21.92 -24.08 14.67
N LYS A 435 20.69 -24.61 14.83
CA LYS A 435 20.44 -26.03 15.14
C LYS A 435 20.33 -26.92 13.89
N SER A 436 20.03 -26.34 12.73
CA SER A 436 19.96 -27.05 11.44
C SER A 436 21.33 -27.15 10.81
#